data_AF-A0A968M7B9-F1
#
_entry.id   AF-A0A968M7B9-F1
#
_cell.length_a   1.000
_cell.length_b   1.000
_cell.length_c   1.000
_cell.angle_alpha   90.00
_cell.angle_beta   90.00
_cell.angle_gamma   90.00
#
_symmetry.space_group_name_H-M   'P 1'
#
loop_
_entity.id
_entity.type
_entity.pdbx_description
1 polymer ?
#
loop_
_entity_poly.entity_id
_entity_poly.type
_entity_poly.pdbx_seq_one_letter_code
_entity_poly.pdbx_strand_id
1 'polypeptide(L)'
;MDIGYKVFDLAPSHFPQNHFDQDPTKTLEENKKALADYLEAEKQSSILDNKDVDGLILEIAIKQGYSLNYTTTKSSEFADNEVYLVRDGDKKMLVCCDDVFEKKSIENLSKFPETNLIVLKSSLDTDTKWKIEQKITPDRLFVF
;
A
#
# COMPACT_ATOMS: atom_id res chain seq x y z
N MET A 1 23.00 -6.81 25.95
CA MET A 1 21.64 -6.69 26.52
C MET A 1 20.96 -5.57 25.77
N ASP A 2 19.97 -5.90 24.96
CA ASP A 2 19.09 -4.90 24.35
C ASP A 2 17.89 -4.76 25.30
N ILE A 3 17.76 -3.60 25.94
CA ILE A 3 16.73 -3.28 26.94
C ILE A 3 15.73 -2.24 26.41
N GLY A 4 15.76 -1.99 25.10
CA GLY A 4 14.82 -1.10 24.43
C GLY A 4 13.49 -1.79 24.16
N TYR A 5 12.41 -1.01 24.15
CA TYR A 5 11.09 -1.45 23.71
C TYR A 5 10.51 -0.44 22.73
N LYS A 6 9.71 -0.91 21.77
CA LYS A 6 8.99 -0.04 20.84
C LYS A 6 7.64 0.37 21.46
N VAL A 7 7.30 1.64 21.33
CA VAL A 7 6.00 2.21 21.75
C VAL A 7 5.20 2.52 20.49
N PHE A 8 3.91 2.19 20.50
CA PHE A 8 2.99 2.45 19.40
C PHE A 8 1.73 3.11 19.95
N ASP A 9 1.22 4.09 19.22
CA ASP A 9 -0.04 4.78 19.51
C ASP A 9 -1.09 4.44 18.45
N LEU A 10 -2.37 4.55 18.82
CA LEU A 10 -3.47 4.37 17.88
C LEU A 10 -3.71 5.68 17.11
N ALA A 11 -3.63 5.60 15.79
CA ALA A 11 -3.91 6.70 14.87
C ALA A 11 -5.09 6.35 13.96
N PRO A 12 -5.75 7.36 13.34
CA PRO A 12 -6.66 7.12 12.23
C PRO A 12 -5.98 6.29 11.14
N SER A 13 -6.72 5.36 10.54
CA SER A 13 -6.19 4.47 9.50
C SER A 13 -5.74 5.25 8.27
N HIS A 14 -4.63 4.83 7.68
CA HIS A 14 -4.18 5.33 6.38
C HIS A 14 -5.09 4.88 5.23
N PHE A 15 -5.96 3.90 5.49
CA PHE A 15 -6.94 3.38 4.55
C PHE A 15 -8.32 3.91 4.96
N PRO A 16 -8.82 4.99 4.32
CA PRO A 16 -10.12 5.54 4.65
C PRO A 16 -11.19 4.47 4.48
N GLN A 17 -11.98 4.25 5.53
CA GLN A 17 -13.15 3.39 5.45
C GLN A 17 -14.28 4.18 4.79
N ASN A 18 -15.00 3.54 3.88
CA ASN A 18 -16.18 4.16 3.30
C ASN A 18 -17.26 4.31 4.38
N HIS A 19 -17.44 5.52 4.88
CA HIS A 19 -18.48 5.90 5.83
C HIS A 19 -19.66 6.59 5.13
N PHE A 20 -19.72 6.57 3.80
CA PHE A 20 -20.82 7.15 3.06
C PHE A 20 -22.10 6.31 3.23
N ASP A 21 -23.10 6.90 3.89
CA ASP A 21 -24.46 6.39 3.96
C ASP A 21 -25.37 7.21 3.05
N GLN A 22 -26.17 6.51 2.24
CA GLN A 22 -27.17 7.17 1.39
C GLN A 22 -28.30 7.70 2.26
N ASP A 23 -28.68 8.95 2.03
CA ASP A 23 -29.74 9.59 2.79
C ASP A 23 -31.09 9.18 2.19
N PRO A 24 -31.94 8.42 2.92
CA PRO A 24 -33.20 7.91 2.37
C PRO A 24 -34.22 9.03 2.11
N THR A 25 -33.95 10.25 2.61
CA THR A 25 -34.80 11.42 2.44
C THR A 25 -34.46 12.27 1.21
N LYS A 26 -33.29 12.03 0.59
CA LYS A 26 -32.79 12.81 -0.55
C LYS A 26 -33.12 12.14 -1.88
N THR A 27 -33.25 12.95 -2.93
CA THR A 27 -33.44 12.42 -4.28
C THR A 27 -32.18 11.68 -4.78
N LEU A 28 -32.34 10.83 -5.78
CA LEU A 28 -31.23 10.06 -6.37
C LEU A 28 -30.11 10.99 -6.90
N GLU A 29 -30.46 12.14 -7.46
CA GLU A 29 -29.49 13.11 -7.99
C GLU A 29 -28.69 13.78 -6.87
N GLU A 30 -29.34 14.12 -5.76
CA GLU A 30 -28.67 14.67 -4.57
C GLU A 30 -27.75 13.66 -3.89
N ASN A 31 -28.16 12.39 -3.80
CA ASN A 31 -27.32 11.32 -3.27
C ASN A 31 -26.11 11.04 -4.17
N LYS A 32 -26.28 11.09 -5.50
CA LYS A 32 -25.15 10.98 -6.44
C LYS A 32 -24.16 12.13 -6.30
N LYS A 33 -24.66 13.36 -6.11
CA LYS A 33 -23.82 14.53 -5.88
C LYS A 33 -23.07 14.42 -4.55
N ALA A 34 -23.76 14.04 -3.46
CA ALA A 34 -23.13 13.83 -2.16
C ALA A 34 -22.05 12.73 -2.21
N LEU A 35 -22.28 11.67 -2.97
CA LEU A 35 -21.27 10.63 -3.21
C LEU A 35 -20.07 11.18 -3.99
N ALA A 36 -20.30 12.01 -5.02
CA ALA A 36 -19.22 12.61 -5.80
C ALA A 36 -18.36 13.57 -4.93
N ASP A 37 -18.99 14.46 -4.17
CA ASP A 37 -18.32 15.36 -3.22
C ASP A 37 -17.52 14.57 -2.16
N TYR A 38 -18.10 13.49 -1.61
CA TYR A 38 -17.43 12.61 -0.65
C TYR A 38 -16.18 11.94 -1.27
N LEU A 39 -16.31 11.38 -2.47
CA LEU A 39 -15.20 10.77 -3.19
C LEU A 39 -14.12 11.79 -3.58
N GLU A 40 -14.48 13.03 -3.93
CA GLU A 40 -13.52 14.09 -4.21
C GLU A 40 -12.76 14.52 -2.95
N ALA A 41 -13.45 14.67 -1.82
CA ALA A 41 -12.82 14.97 -0.53
C ALA A 41 -11.86 13.85 -0.09
N GLU A 42 -12.27 12.58 -0.24
CA GLU A 42 -11.40 11.44 0.09
C GLU A 42 -10.22 11.29 -0.87
N LYS A 43 -10.39 11.59 -2.16
CA LYS A 43 -9.29 11.59 -3.15
C LYS A 43 -8.22 12.64 -2.87
N GLN A 44 -8.60 13.79 -2.31
CA GLN A 44 -7.66 14.86 -1.94
C GLN A 44 -6.77 14.46 -0.76
N SER A 45 -7.28 13.63 0.15
CA SER A 45 -6.47 12.91 1.14
C SER A 45 -5.82 11.69 0.49
N SER A 46 -4.89 11.91 -0.43
CA SER A 46 -4.10 10.81 -0.99
C SER A 46 -3.34 10.12 0.16
N ILE A 47 -3.34 8.80 0.19
CA ILE A 47 -2.68 7.95 1.22
C ILE A 47 -1.20 8.34 1.37
N LEU A 48 -0.61 8.89 0.30
CA LEU A 48 0.78 9.35 0.23
C LEU A 48 0.99 10.84 0.55
N ASP A 49 -0.08 11.66 0.57
CA ASP A 49 0.02 13.11 0.78
C ASP A 49 0.52 13.44 2.19
N ASN A 50 0.21 12.57 3.17
CA ASN A 50 0.69 12.70 4.54
C ASN A 50 2.13 12.21 4.79
N LYS A 51 2.83 11.67 3.77
CA LYS A 51 4.24 11.20 3.86
C LYS A 51 4.59 10.28 5.04
N ASP A 52 3.60 9.74 5.77
CA ASP A 52 3.84 8.81 6.87
C ASP A 52 4.01 7.39 6.33
N VAL A 53 5.05 7.23 5.51
CA VAL A 53 5.39 5.96 4.86
C VAL A 53 5.65 4.87 5.89
N ASP A 54 6.27 5.22 7.03
CA ASP A 54 6.50 4.30 8.13
C ASP A 54 5.19 3.80 8.78
N GLY A 55 4.20 4.66 9.03
CA GLY A 55 2.90 4.25 9.57
C GLY A 55 2.04 3.50 8.56
N LEU A 56 2.12 3.84 7.27
CA LEU A 56 1.50 3.06 6.20
C LEU A 56 2.09 1.64 6.15
N ILE A 57 3.42 1.52 6.14
CA ILE A 57 4.10 0.21 6.14
C ILE A 57 3.77 -0.58 7.42
N LEU A 58 3.72 0.08 8.58
CA LEU A 58 3.30 -0.53 9.84
C LEU A 58 1.88 -1.09 9.72
N GLU A 59 0.93 -0.29 9.24
CA GLU A 59 -0.46 -0.73 9.10
C GLU A 59 -0.59 -1.91 8.12
N ILE A 60 0.11 -1.86 6.98
CA ILE A 60 0.16 -2.95 6.01
C ILE A 60 0.76 -4.21 6.63
N ALA A 61 1.89 -4.09 7.35
CA ALA A 61 2.58 -5.20 7.99
C ALA A 61 1.66 -5.90 9.00
N ILE A 62 0.97 -5.13 9.84
CA ILE A 62 0.04 -5.66 10.84
C ILE A 62 -1.16 -6.35 10.17
N LYS A 63 -1.73 -5.76 9.11
CA LYS A 63 -2.82 -6.39 8.33
C LYS A 63 -2.40 -7.71 7.68
N GLN A 64 -1.14 -7.83 7.27
CA GLN A 64 -0.57 -9.03 6.67
C GLN A 64 -0.06 -10.05 7.73
N GLY A 65 -0.22 -9.77 9.02
CA GLY A 65 0.17 -10.67 10.11
C GLY A 65 1.68 -10.74 10.35
N TYR A 66 2.39 -9.63 10.16
CA TYR A 66 3.77 -9.44 10.58
C TYR A 66 3.83 -9.02 12.05
N SER A 67 4.91 -9.38 12.74
CA SER A 67 5.15 -8.95 14.12
C SER A 67 5.63 -7.50 14.19
N LEU A 68 5.36 -6.77 15.27
CA LEU A 68 5.87 -5.40 15.50
C LEU A 68 7.41 -5.28 15.53
N ASN A 69 8.10 -6.42 15.60
CA ASN A 69 9.55 -6.54 15.53
C ASN A 69 10.08 -6.71 14.10
N TYR A 70 9.24 -6.54 13.07
CA TYR A 70 9.69 -6.54 11.68
C TYR A 70 10.80 -5.51 11.47
N THR A 71 11.60 -5.77 10.44
CA THR A 71 12.63 -4.85 9.95
C THR A 71 12.19 -4.32 8.59
N THR A 72 12.26 -3.01 8.42
CA THR A 72 12.00 -2.36 7.13
C THR A 72 13.30 -1.79 6.62
N THR A 73 13.58 -1.99 5.33
CA THR A 73 14.76 -1.43 4.67
C THR A 73 14.37 -0.96 3.28
N LYS A 74 14.75 0.28 2.92
CA LYS A 74 14.58 0.76 1.56
C LYS A 74 15.44 -0.07 0.62
N SER A 75 14.83 -0.64 -0.41
CA SER A 75 15.51 -1.55 -1.32
C SER A 75 16.28 -0.76 -2.37
N SER A 76 17.62 -0.82 -2.32
CA SER A 76 18.50 -0.17 -3.29
C SER A 76 18.43 -0.77 -4.70
N GLU A 77 17.75 -1.90 -4.86
CA GLU A 77 17.52 -2.56 -6.15
C GLU A 77 16.48 -1.81 -7.01
N PHE A 78 15.69 -0.93 -6.39
CA PHE A 78 14.69 -0.11 -7.07
C PHE A 78 15.15 1.36 -7.00
N ALA A 79 15.97 1.78 -7.96
CA ALA A 79 16.52 3.14 -8.00
C ALA A 79 15.48 4.17 -8.46
N ASP A 80 14.57 3.77 -9.34
CA ASP A 80 13.53 4.62 -9.92
C ASP A 80 12.21 4.59 -9.10
N ASN A 81 12.12 3.78 -8.02
CA ASN A 81 10.94 3.69 -7.15
C ASN A 81 11.27 3.55 -5.66
N GLU A 82 10.47 4.15 -4.80
CA GLU A 82 10.48 4.01 -3.35
C GLU A 82 9.84 2.68 -2.93
N VAL A 83 10.64 1.61 -3.04
CA VAL A 83 10.26 0.27 -2.60
C VAL A 83 10.91 -0.06 -1.26
N TYR A 84 10.08 -0.45 -0.29
CA TYR A 84 10.49 -0.85 1.04
C TYR A 84 10.37 -2.36 1.20
N LEU A 85 11.44 -3.00 1.65
CA LEU A 85 11.47 -4.42 1.95
C LEU A 85 11.26 -4.62 3.44
N VAL A 86 10.11 -5.21 3.78
CA VAL A 86 9.76 -5.58 5.15
C VAL A 86 10.04 -7.06 5.35
N ARG A 87 10.74 -7.39 6.44
CA ARG A 87 11.10 -8.75 6.82
C ARG A 87 10.71 -9.05 8.26
N ASP A 88 10.07 -10.19 8.48
CA ASP A 88 9.73 -10.74 9.79
C ASP A 88 10.05 -12.24 9.80
N GLY A 89 11.27 -12.58 10.25
CA GLY A 89 11.82 -13.93 10.14
C GLY A 89 11.93 -14.38 8.68
N ASP A 90 11.24 -15.48 8.33
CA ASP A 90 11.15 -16.00 6.96
C ASP A 90 10.15 -15.24 6.06
N LYS A 91 9.24 -14.45 6.64
CA LYS A 91 8.26 -13.68 5.86
C LYS A 91 8.91 -12.42 5.28
N LYS A 92 8.63 -12.16 4.01
CA LYS A 92 9.15 -10.99 3.28
C LYS A 92 8.02 -10.36 2.47
N MET A 93 7.95 -9.03 2.47
CA MET A 93 7.09 -8.27 1.57
C MET A 93 7.81 -7.03 1.04
N LEU A 94 7.48 -6.65 -0.19
CA LEU A 94 7.91 -5.43 -0.85
C LEU A 94 6.71 -4.49 -0.89
N VAL A 95 6.87 -3.27 -0.39
CA VAL A 95 5.84 -2.23 -0.42
C VAL A 95 6.34 -1.11 -1.32
N CYS A 96 5.64 -0.84 -2.42
CA CYS A 96 5.91 0.32 -3.27
C CYS A 96 5.02 1.48 -2.84
N CYS A 97 5.63 2.63 -2.54
CA CYS A 97 4.92 3.84 -2.13
C CYS A 97 4.85 4.90 -3.25
N ASP A 98 5.30 4.59 -4.47
CA ASP A 98 5.16 5.48 -5.62
C ASP A 98 3.79 5.36 -6.29
N ASP A 99 3.36 6.47 -6.89
CA ASP A 99 2.15 6.55 -7.70
C ASP A 99 2.32 5.91 -9.08
N VAL A 100 3.54 5.60 -9.52
CA VAL A 100 3.82 4.92 -10.80
C VAL A 100 4.87 3.85 -10.59
N PHE A 101 4.58 2.61 -10.98
CA PHE A 101 5.56 1.53 -10.92
C PHE A 101 6.39 1.45 -12.21
N GLU A 102 7.66 1.85 -12.16
CA GLU A 102 8.50 1.97 -13.34
C GLU A 102 8.87 0.61 -13.94
N LYS A 103 8.99 0.57 -15.27
CA LYS A 103 9.29 -0.68 -15.99
C LYS A 103 10.61 -1.32 -15.58
N LYS A 104 11.63 -0.50 -15.27
CA LYS A 104 12.94 -0.98 -14.79
C LYS A 104 12.83 -1.68 -13.43
N SER A 105 11.96 -1.17 -12.56
CA SER A 105 11.64 -1.77 -11.27
C SER A 105 11.00 -3.15 -11.45
N ILE A 106 10.14 -3.34 -12.45
CA ILE A 106 9.53 -4.65 -12.76
C ILE A 106 10.59 -5.71 -13.09
N GLU A 107 11.66 -5.34 -13.80
CA GLU A 107 12.72 -6.29 -14.14
C GLU A 107 13.42 -6.82 -12.87
N ASN A 108 13.65 -5.95 -11.89
CA ASN A 108 14.25 -6.31 -10.60
C ASN A 108 13.35 -7.17 -9.72
N LEU A 109 12.02 -7.15 -9.91
CA LEU A 109 11.10 -8.06 -9.21
C LEU A 109 11.40 -9.54 -9.50
N SER A 110 12.00 -9.86 -10.66
CA SER A 110 12.40 -11.23 -11.01
C SER A 110 13.37 -11.86 -10.00
N LYS A 111 14.08 -11.04 -9.20
CA LYS A 111 15.00 -11.50 -8.14
C LYS A 111 14.27 -11.88 -6.85
N PHE A 112 12.99 -11.53 -6.72
CA PHE A 112 12.16 -11.75 -5.54
C PHE A 112 10.83 -12.46 -5.90
N PRO A 113 10.85 -13.57 -6.67
CA PRO A 113 9.62 -14.20 -7.18
C PRO A 113 8.71 -14.75 -6.08
N GLU A 114 9.30 -15.00 -4.90
CA GLU A 114 8.63 -15.51 -3.70
C GLU A 114 8.31 -14.43 -2.67
N THR A 115 8.42 -13.14 -2.99
CA THR A 115 8.11 -12.07 -2.03
C THR A 115 6.73 -11.48 -2.32
N ASN A 116 5.94 -11.21 -1.28
CA ASN A 116 4.64 -10.55 -1.46
C ASN A 116 4.89 -9.11 -1.90
N LEU A 117 4.33 -8.72 -3.04
CA LEU A 117 4.46 -7.36 -3.56
C LEU A 117 3.16 -6.60 -3.29
N ILE A 118 3.28 -5.45 -2.65
CA ILE A 118 2.19 -4.58 -2.25
C ILE A 118 2.40 -3.24 -2.95
N VAL A 119 1.46 -2.81 -3.79
CA VAL A 119 1.56 -1.57 -4.57
C VAL A 119 0.27 -0.78 -4.52
N LEU A 120 0.33 0.52 -4.81
CA LEU A 120 -0.89 1.32 -4.94
C LEU A 120 -1.68 0.86 -6.16
N LYS A 121 -2.99 0.75 -6.03
CA LYS A 121 -3.88 0.48 -7.17
C LYS A 121 -3.75 1.53 -8.27
N SER A 122 -3.54 2.79 -7.91
CA SER A 122 -3.33 3.89 -8.87
C SER A 122 -2.05 3.71 -9.70
N SER A 123 -1.03 3.06 -9.13
CA SER A 123 0.28 2.85 -9.77
C SER A 123 0.35 1.76 -10.82
N LEU A 124 -0.74 1.03 -11.03
CA LEU A 124 -0.81 -0.10 -11.93
C LEU A 124 -1.69 0.19 -13.14
N ASP A 125 -1.05 0.35 -14.30
CA ASP A 125 -1.71 0.18 -15.60
C ASP A 125 -1.96 -1.31 -15.92
N THR A 126 -2.92 -1.59 -16.81
CA THR A 126 -3.23 -2.95 -17.30
C THR A 126 -1.98 -3.68 -17.82
N ASP A 127 -1.10 -2.95 -18.51
CA ASP A 127 0.14 -3.47 -19.08
C ASP A 127 1.20 -3.77 -18.00
N THR A 128 1.33 -2.88 -17.01
CA THR A 128 2.24 -3.00 -15.88
C THR A 128 1.83 -4.15 -14.96
N LYS A 129 0.53 -4.26 -14.64
CA LYS A 129 -0.02 -5.36 -13.86
C LYS A 129 0.31 -6.71 -14.48
N TRP A 130 0.03 -6.87 -15.77
CA TRP A 130 0.30 -8.12 -16.49
C TRP A 130 1.78 -8.49 -16.47
N LYS A 131 2.68 -7.50 -16.65
CA LYS A 131 4.14 -7.73 -16.56
C LYS A 131 4.58 -8.17 -15.17
N ILE A 132 4.02 -7.59 -14.12
CA ILE A 132 4.32 -7.99 -12.74
C ILE A 132 3.85 -9.43 -12.50
N GLU A 133 2.61 -9.76 -12.89
CA GLU A 133 2.05 -11.11 -12.74
C GLU A 133 2.85 -12.20 -13.47
N GLN A 134 3.57 -11.84 -14.54
CA GLN A 134 4.49 -12.76 -15.20
C GLN A 134 5.82 -12.96 -14.49
N LYS A 135 6.23 -12.01 -13.63
CA LYS A 135 7.54 -12.00 -12.96
C LYS A 135 7.49 -12.51 -11.52
N ILE A 136 6.34 -12.46 -10.88
CA ILE A 136 6.13 -12.95 -9.52
C ILE A 136 5.21 -14.17 -9.52
N THR A 137 5.25 -14.94 -8.43
CA THR A 137 4.33 -16.06 -8.25
C THR A 137 2.89 -15.54 -8.24
N PRO A 138 1.95 -16.18 -8.96
CA PRO A 138 0.53 -15.82 -8.89
C PRO A 138 0.05 -15.82 -7.43
N ASP A 139 -0.90 -14.93 -7.12
CA ASP A 139 -1.44 -14.70 -5.76
C ASP A 139 -0.48 -13.97 -4.79
N ARG A 140 0.64 -13.42 -5.28
CA ARG A 140 1.56 -12.60 -4.46
C ARG A 140 1.56 -11.11 -4.78
N LEU A 141 0.65 -10.66 -5.66
CA LEU A 141 0.39 -9.24 -5.92
C LEU A 141 -0.79 -8.78 -5.05
N PHE A 142 -0.53 -7.87 -4.14
CA PHE A 142 -1.55 -7.17 -3.38
C PHE A 142 -1.60 -5.71 -3.81
N VAL A 143 -2.81 -5.21 -3.97
CA VAL A 143 -3.05 -3.80 -4.28
C VAL A 143 -3.84 -3.20 -3.16
N PHE A 144 -3.54 -1.95 -2.84
CA PHE A 144 -4.29 -1.17 -1.87
C PHE A 144 -4.73 0.18 -2.44
#